data_AF-A0A2W5NV23-F1
#
_entry.id   AF-A0A2W5NV23-F1
#
_cell.length_a   1.000
_cell.length_b   1.000
_cell.length_c   1.000
_cell.angle_alpha   90.00
_cell.angle_beta   90.00
_cell.angle_gamma   90.00
#
_symmetry.space_group_name_H-M   'P 1'
#
loop_
_entity.id
_entity.type
_entity.pdbx_description
1 polymer ?
#
loop_
_entity_poly.entity_id
_entity_poly.type
_entity_poly.pdbx_seq_one_letter_code
_entity_poly.pdbx_strand_id
1 'polypeptide(L)'
;AKLKGLRGTVLDPFGRTEERKTERALIGEYRATVEELLRGLAPGNHALAVEIAALPEQIRGYGHVKERNLAAARIRWNDLLARWRAPQGGQRAVA
;
A
#
# COMPACT_ATOMS: atom_id res chain seq x y z
N ALA A 1 -18.19 11.32 23.94
CA ALA A 1 -16.99 12.17 23.96
C ALA A 1 -17.17 13.37 23.02
N LYS A 2 -17.19 14.60 23.55
CA LYS A 2 -17.59 15.85 22.83
C LYS A 2 -16.53 16.42 21.86
N LEU A 3 -15.39 15.75 21.64
CA LEU A 3 -14.29 16.24 20.78
C LEU A 3 -14.12 15.41 19.49
N LYS A 4 -15.17 14.74 19.01
CA LYS A 4 -15.11 13.89 17.81
C LYS A 4 -15.04 14.70 16.51
N GLY A 5 -15.50 15.96 16.51
CA GLY A 5 -15.54 16.86 15.35
C GLY A 5 -14.23 17.60 15.04
N LEU A 6 -13.22 17.52 15.92
CA LEU A 6 -11.89 18.08 15.66
C LEU A 6 -11.04 17.19 14.76
N ARG A 7 -11.46 15.94 14.52
CA ARG A 7 -10.73 15.00 13.66
C ARG A 7 -10.69 15.54 12.23
N GLY A 8 -9.48 15.78 11.72
CA GLY A 8 -9.28 16.35 10.38
C GLY A 8 -9.20 17.88 10.33
N THR A 9 -9.27 18.59 11.46
CA THR A 9 -9.02 20.05 11.53
C THR A 9 -7.58 20.36 11.95
N VAL A 10 -7.10 21.60 11.75
CA VAL A 10 -5.73 22.03 12.14
C VAL A 10 -5.49 21.88 13.66
N LEU A 11 -6.56 21.83 14.45
CA LEU A 11 -6.59 21.63 15.90
C LEU A 11 -6.78 20.15 16.29
N ASP A 12 -6.57 19.19 15.37
CA ASP A 12 -6.58 17.76 15.69
C ASP A 12 -5.26 17.37 16.41
N PRO A 13 -5.27 17.07 17.72
CA PRO A 13 -4.07 16.67 18.44
C PRO A 13 -3.45 15.36 17.91
N PHE A 14 -4.22 14.59 17.13
CA PHE A 14 -3.75 13.39 16.45
C PHE A 14 -3.49 13.61 14.95
N GLY A 15 -3.85 14.77 14.38
CA GLY A 15 -3.76 15.03 12.95
C GLY A 15 -2.35 15.41 12.46
N ARG A 16 -1.47 15.79 13.37
CA ARG A 16 -0.07 16.19 13.11
C ARG A 16 0.98 15.16 13.50
N THR A 17 0.58 14.04 14.11
CA THR A 17 1.53 12.97 14.43
C THR A 17 2.05 12.35 13.13
N GLU A 18 3.34 12.01 13.11
CA GLU A 18 4.00 11.41 11.94
C GLU A 18 3.26 10.14 11.48
N GLU A 19 2.70 9.36 12.42
CA GLU A 19 1.81 8.22 12.16
C GLU A 19 0.68 8.54 11.16
N ARG A 20 -0.07 9.64 11.37
CA ARG A 20 -1.19 10.02 10.48
C ARG A 20 -0.72 10.50 9.11
N LYS A 21 0.46 11.10 9.00
CA LYS A 21 1.03 11.48 7.69
C LYS A 21 1.42 10.25 6.90
N THR A 22 2.13 9.32 7.55
CA THR A 22 2.54 8.05 6.95
C THR A 22 1.34 7.22 6.52
N GLU A 23 0.25 7.19 7.30
CA GLU A 23 -1.00 6.53 6.90
C GLU A 23 -1.60 7.12 5.61
N ARG A 24 -1.69 8.45 5.53
CA ARG A 24 -2.25 9.10 4.33
C ARG A 24 -1.38 8.88 3.11
N ALA A 25 -0.05 8.94 3.27
CA ALA A 25 0.89 8.61 2.20
C ALA A 25 0.71 7.16 1.73
N LEU A 26 0.54 6.22 2.66
CA LEU A 26 0.33 4.80 2.36
C LEU A 26 -0.93 4.56 1.51
N ILE A 27 -2.01 5.28 1.77
CA ILE A 27 -3.24 5.20 0.97
C ILE A 27 -2.96 5.64 -0.48
N GLY A 28 -2.24 6.75 -0.66
CA GLY A 28 -1.87 7.27 -1.98
C GLY A 28 -0.95 6.30 -2.74
N GLU A 29 0.09 5.79 -2.07
CA GLU A 29 1.01 4.79 -2.62
C GLU A 29 0.29 3.50 -3.04
N TYR A 30 -0.65 3.02 -2.20
CA TYR A 30 -1.46 1.85 -2.52
C TYR A 30 -2.31 2.08 -3.76
N ARG A 31 -3.00 3.22 -3.83
CA ARG A 31 -3.84 3.56 -4.98
C ARG A 31 -3.03 3.63 -6.27
N ALA A 32 -1.88 4.29 -6.24
CA ALA A 32 -0.98 4.37 -7.39
C ALA A 32 -0.47 2.98 -7.82
N THR A 33 -0.17 2.12 -6.85
CA THR A 33 0.24 0.73 -7.12
C THR A 33 -0.89 -0.05 -7.78
N VAL A 34 -2.12 0.02 -7.26
CA VAL A 34 -3.27 -0.67 -7.88
C VAL A 34 -3.53 -0.17 -9.30
N GLU A 35 -3.43 1.14 -9.54
CA GLU A 35 -3.54 1.72 -10.89
C GLU A 35 -2.40 1.25 -11.83
N GLU A 36 -1.19 1.02 -11.32
CA GLU A 36 -0.09 0.39 -12.08
C GLU A 36 -0.39 -1.08 -12.40
N LEU A 37 -0.86 -1.85 -11.43
CA LEU A 37 -1.21 -3.26 -11.62
C LEU A 37 -2.31 -3.41 -12.67
N LEU A 38 -3.38 -2.62 -12.58
CA LEU A 38 -4.50 -2.69 -13.53
C LEU A 38 -4.08 -2.39 -14.97
N ARG A 39 -3.08 -1.51 -15.18
CA ARG A 39 -2.57 -1.19 -16.52
C ARG A 39 -1.73 -2.31 -17.13
N GLY A 40 -1.08 -3.12 -16.29
CA GLY A 40 -0.23 -4.24 -16.72
C GLY A 40 -0.86 -5.62 -16.50
N LEU A 41 -2.11 -5.68 -16.05
CA LEU A 41 -2.77 -6.92 -15.67
C LEU A 41 -3.00 -7.81 -16.89
N ALA A 42 -2.49 -9.03 -16.81
CA ALA A 42 -2.64 -10.07 -17.81
C ALA A 42 -2.91 -11.41 -17.11
N PRO A 43 -3.48 -12.41 -17.81
CA PRO A 43 -3.75 -13.73 -17.23
C PRO A 43 -2.50 -14.36 -16.60
N GLY A 44 -1.33 -14.11 -17.19
CA GLY A 44 -0.04 -14.65 -16.75
C GLY A 44 0.54 -14.05 -15.47
N ASN A 45 0.09 -12.85 -15.08
CA ASN A 45 0.62 -12.13 -13.92
C ASN A 45 -0.46 -11.84 -12.86
N HIS A 46 -1.69 -12.34 -13.05
CA HIS A 46 -2.80 -12.14 -12.14
C HIS A 46 -2.47 -12.54 -10.70
N ALA A 47 -1.83 -13.70 -10.49
CA ALA A 47 -1.44 -14.15 -9.15
C ALA A 47 -0.49 -13.16 -8.46
N LEU A 48 0.47 -12.61 -9.21
CA LEU A 48 1.42 -11.61 -8.69
C LEU A 48 0.71 -10.29 -8.38
N ALA A 49 -0.23 -9.85 -9.22
CA ALA A 49 -1.04 -8.66 -8.98
C ALA A 49 -1.88 -8.80 -7.69
N VAL A 50 -2.51 -9.96 -7.48
CA VAL A 50 -3.26 -10.25 -6.25
C VAL A 50 -2.35 -10.25 -5.02
N GLU A 51 -1.15 -10.83 -5.12
CA GLU A 51 -0.19 -10.83 -4.01
C GLU A 51 0.23 -9.41 -3.62
N ILE A 52 0.50 -8.54 -4.60
CA ILE A 52 0.83 -7.12 -4.35
C ILE A 52 -0.36 -6.40 -3.72
N ALA A 53 -1.58 -6.64 -4.23
CA ALA A 53 -2.79 -6.01 -3.71
C ALA A 53 -3.16 -6.45 -2.28
N ALA A 54 -2.73 -7.64 -1.85
CA ALA A 54 -2.98 -8.17 -0.50
C ALA A 54 -2.04 -7.60 0.58
N LEU A 55 -0.95 -6.92 0.21
CA LEU A 55 0.04 -6.39 1.16
C LEU A 55 -0.50 -5.45 2.24
N PRO A 56 -1.45 -4.53 1.97
CA PRO A 56 -1.99 -3.64 3.01
C PRO A 56 -2.65 -4.40 4.16
N GLU A 57 -3.13 -5.63 3.91
CA GLU A 57 -3.72 -6.46 4.94
C GLU A 57 -2.70 -6.92 5.99
N GLN A 58 -1.41 -6.87 5.69
CA GLN A 58 -0.35 -7.16 6.66
C GLN A 58 -0.06 -5.97 7.57
N ILE A 59 -0.48 -4.76 7.17
CA ILE A 59 -0.28 -3.51 7.92
C ILE A 59 -1.49 -3.29 8.85
N ARG A 60 -1.75 -4.27 9.73
CA ARG A 60 -2.78 -4.20 10.79
C ARG A 60 -2.13 -3.95 12.15
N GLY A 61 -2.93 -3.44 13.09
CA GLY A 61 -2.50 -3.15 14.47
C GLY A 61 -2.42 -1.66 14.79
N TYR A 62 -1.91 -1.35 15.98
CA TYR A 62 -1.81 0.01 16.53
C TYR A 62 -0.39 0.29 17.03
N GLY A 63 0.04 1.56 16.99
CA GLY A 63 1.33 2.02 17.51
C GLY A 63 2.52 1.26 16.91
N HIS A 64 3.46 0.86 17.76
CA HIS A 64 4.72 0.21 17.35
C HIS A 64 4.55 -1.10 16.57
N VAL A 65 3.47 -1.84 16.81
CA VAL A 65 3.18 -3.06 16.02
C VAL A 65 2.89 -2.68 14.57
N LYS A 66 2.16 -1.58 14.35
CA LYS A 66 1.86 -1.08 13.02
C LYS A 66 3.12 -0.56 12.32
N GLU A 67 3.98 0.16 13.03
CA GLU A 67 5.26 0.66 12.47
C GLU A 67 6.16 -0.50 12.01
N ARG A 68 6.28 -1.55 12.84
CA ARG A 68 7.06 -2.74 12.49
C ARG A 68 6.45 -3.49 11.29
N ASN A 69 5.13 -3.64 11.28
CA ASN A 69 4.42 -4.28 10.17
C ASN A 69 4.53 -3.45 8.88
N LEU A 70 4.49 -2.13 8.98
CA LEU A 70 4.67 -1.21 7.86
C LEU A 70 6.09 -1.33 7.28
N ALA A 71 7.12 -1.38 8.13
CA ALA A 71 8.50 -1.58 7.68
C ALA A 71 8.68 -2.93 6.98
N ALA A 72 8.14 -4.02 7.55
CA ALA A 72 8.19 -5.34 6.95
C ALA A 72 7.41 -5.41 5.62
N ALA A 73 6.21 -4.85 5.59
CA ALA A 73 5.38 -4.77 4.40
C ALA A 73 6.05 -3.96 3.30
N ARG A 74 6.76 -2.87 3.63
CA ARG A 74 7.50 -2.04 2.67
C ARG A 74 8.57 -2.83 1.94
N ILE A 75 9.33 -3.66 2.66
CA ILE A 75 10.37 -4.51 2.07
C ILE A 75 9.74 -5.47 1.07
N ARG A 76 8.65 -6.14 1.47
CA ARG A 76 7.92 -7.09 0.64
C ARG A 76 7.28 -6.42 -0.59
N TRP A 77 6.76 -5.21 -0.41
CA TRP A 77 6.20 -4.39 -1.49
C TRP A 77 7.24 -4.08 -2.55
N ASN A 78 8.41 -3.61 -2.14
CA ASN A 78 9.49 -3.29 -3.07
C ASN A 78 9.97 -4.53 -3.84
N ASP A 79 10.10 -5.68 -3.17
CA ASP A 79 10.46 -6.94 -3.83
C ASP A 79 9.41 -7.37 -4.88
N LEU A 80 8.12 -7.38 -4.50
CA LEU A 80 7.06 -7.78 -5.42
C LEU A 80 6.88 -6.80 -6.58
N LEU A 81 7.01 -5.49 -6.36
CA LEU A 81 7.00 -4.50 -7.43
C LEU A 81 8.24 -4.62 -8.34
N ALA A 82 9.40 -4.95 -7.79
CA ALA A 82 10.58 -5.22 -8.60
C ALA A 82 10.33 -6.44 -9.51
N ARG A 83 9.70 -7.50 -9.00
CA ARG A 83 9.29 -8.66 -9.81
C ARG A 83 8.21 -8.32 -10.85
N TRP A 84 7.28 -7.44 -10.51
CA TRP A 84 6.24 -6.95 -11.43
C TRP A 84 6.84 -6.17 -12.61
N ARG A 85 7.81 -5.30 -12.32
CA ARG A 85 8.46 -4.42 -13.30
C ARG A 85 9.64 -5.07 -14.01
N ALA A 86 10.21 -6.13 -13.44
CA ALA A 86 11.21 -6.94 -14.12
C ALA A 86 10.62 -7.37 -15.47
N PRO A 87 11.38 -7.29 -16.57
CA PRO A 87 10.90 -7.75 -17.86
C PRO A 87 10.62 -9.24 -17.74
N GLN A 88 9.35 -9.58 -17.53
CA GLN A 88 8.89 -10.95 -17.59
C GLN A 88 9.04 -11.35 -19.05
N GLY A 89 10.15 -12.01 -19.38
CA GLY A 89 10.54 -12.42 -20.72
C GLY A 89 9.62 -13.47 -21.36
N GLY A 90 8.31 -13.40 -21.16
CA GLY A 90 7.42 -14.44 -21.67
C GLY A 90 5.94 -14.32 -21.34
N GLN A 91 5.36 -13.13 -21.14
CA GLN A 91 3.90 -12.98 -21.11
C GLN A 91 3.42 -11.56 -21.42
N ARG A 92 3.93 -10.98 -22.51
CA ARG A 92 3.10 -10.13 -23.37
C ARG A 92 2.29 -11.06 -24.26
N ALA A 93 1.14 -11.52 -23.78
CA ALA A 93 0.23 -12.33 -24.58
C ALA A 93 -1.18 -11.74 -24.49
N VAL A 94 -1.53 -11.04 -25.58
CA VAL A 94 -2.83 -10.95 -26.29
C VAL A 94 -4.10 -10.73 -25.43
N ALA A 95 -4.97 -9.78 -25.76
CA ALA A 95 -5.42 -9.35 -27.09
C ALA A 95 -5.72 -7.85 -27.16
#